data_AF-A0A9D1Y7C8-F1
#
_entry.id   AF-A0A9D1Y7C8-F1
#
_cell.length_a   1.000
_cell.length_b   1.000
_cell.length_c   1.000
_cell.angle_alpha   90.00
_cell.angle_beta   90.00
_cell.angle_gamma   90.00
#
_symmetry.space_group_name_H-M   'P 1'
#
loop_
_entity.id
_entity.type
_entity.pdbx_description
1 polymer ?
#
loop_
_entity_poly.entity_id
_entity_poly.type
_entity_poly.pdbx_seq_one_letter_code
_entity_poly.pdbx_strand_id
1 'polypeptide(L)'
;MQYWKRGAAALLLLALIAVLLPARSAAAETSFRVVGYYPYWEPGEVEKIQYDVLTHINYSFAIPTKEGGLLPLEQPDLARRILREGHQNGVKVLLAVGGWSYQNVPLASTFASATATAEKRAKFVQAIVAMCEEFGFDGVDMDWEYPRISDGTYRQYEALMLELSAALRSRGKLLTAAVPAGVSVSGTAYADSMGQTDAVLAAVDWINVMAYEGGDGQDHSPYSFAVYAARYWTEQRGLPGEKMVLGVPFYTRDRYVPYGDLLAAVPDAWNRDSAVYQGQTLWYNGIATIAAKTQYALKQQLGGVMIWEVSQDTAQKAYSLLSTIGRTVEQHRPFSDIPTGTWYEKEVYAAYEAGLMQGTGGGAFSPARTLTTAEGIALAARVHRIYTAGKDDLKVGTPWYQTYVNYALQHGILDRRPTASAYETVLTRGGFAQLLARSLPESALKAINTVERIPDVASDHPQAGAIYRLFRAGVMVGTDAAGTFRPQNALTRAEAAALVLRMTQPERRVQLETQM
;
A
#
# COMPACT_ATOMS: atom_id res chain seq x y z
N MET A 1 9.48 -40.44 68.92
CA MET A 1 8.58 -39.27 68.83
C MET A 1 8.49 -38.86 67.37
N GLN A 2 7.31 -39.04 66.76
CA GLN A 2 6.71 -38.35 65.59
C GLN A 2 7.51 -37.95 64.32
N TYR A 3 7.02 -38.49 63.20
CA TYR A 3 6.73 -37.90 61.86
C TYR A 3 7.78 -37.23 60.95
N TRP A 4 7.64 -37.60 59.67
CA TRP A 4 8.13 -37.01 58.41
C TRP A 4 7.97 -35.48 58.27
N LYS A 5 8.85 -34.85 57.46
CA LYS A 5 8.57 -33.78 56.45
C LYS A 5 9.84 -33.48 55.62
N ARG A 6 9.82 -33.76 54.30
CA ARG A 6 9.69 -32.79 53.18
C ARG A 6 10.82 -31.75 53.07
N GLY A 7 11.64 -31.89 52.04
CA GLY A 7 12.41 -30.82 51.42
C GLY A 7 12.28 -30.94 49.91
N ALA A 8 11.37 -30.18 49.32
CA ALA A 8 11.25 -30.01 47.88
C ALA A 8 12.28 -28.97 47.42
N ALA A 9 13.15 -29.32 46.48
CA ALA A 9 13.92 -28.36 45.70
C ALA A 9 13.63 -28.64 44.23
N ALA A 10 12.94 -27.70 43.60
CA ALA A 10 12.37 -27.79 42.28
C ALA A 10 13.45 -27.74 41.19
N LEU A 11 13.28 -28.63 40.21
CA LEU A 11 13.87 -28.56 38.88
C LEU A 11 13.47 -27.23 38.20
N LEU A 12 14.45 -26.38 37.93
CA LEU A 12 14.29 -25.26 36.98
C LEU A 12 14.47 -25.81 35.57
N LEU A 13 13.35 -26.23 34.97
CA LEU A 13 13.23 -26.39 33.52
C LEU A 13 13.36 -25.00 32.89
N LEU A 14 14.45 -24.77 32.16
CA LEU A 14 14.58 -23.68 31.18
C LEU A 14 13.63 -23.98 30.02
N ALA A 15 12.34 -23.67 30.21
CA ALA A 15 11.39 -23.54 29.12
C ALA A 15 11.75 -22.24 28.37
N LEU A 16 12.46 -22.39 27.25
CA LEU A 16 12.59 -21.37 26.22
C LEU A 16 11.19 -21.12 25.63
N ILE A 17 10.37 -20.35 26.33
CA ILE A 17 9.18 -19.74 25.75
C ILE A 17 9.71 -18.66 24.82
N ALA A 18 9.99 -19.04 23.58
CA ALA A 18 9.91 -18.13 22.46
C ALA A 18 8.47 -17.62 22.47
N VAL A 19 8.25 -16.50 23.14
CA VAL A 19 7.04 -15.71 22.98
C VAL A 19 6.96 -15.44 21.49
N LEU A 20 6.04 -16.12 20.82
CA LEU A 20 5.47 -15.74 19.54
C LEU A 20 4.90 -14.33 19.75
N LEU A 21 5.79 -13.34 19.68
CA LEU A 21 5.41 -11.97 19.41
C LEU A 21 4.66 -12.06 18.09
N PRO A 22 3.36 -11.71 18.04
CA PRO A 22 2.74 -11.52 16.74
C PRO A 22 3.63 -10.51 16.02
N ALA A 23 4.15 -10.92 14.85
CA ALA A 23 4.81 -10.00 13.95
C ALA A 23 3.94 -8.75 13.91
N ARG A 24 4.53 -7.60 14.23
CA ARG A 24 3.87 -6.30 14.08
C ARG A 24 3.17 -6.35 12.73
N SER A 25 1.84 -6.39 12.74
CA SER A 25 1.08 -6.00 11.57
C SER A 25 1.50 -4.56 11.35
N ALA A 26 2.41 -4.35 10.40
CA ALA A 26 2.59 -3.04 9.81
C ALA A 26 1.17 -2.64 9.42
N ALA A 27 0.64 -1.60 10.08
CA ALA A 27 -0.57 -0.97 9.61
C ALA A 27 -0.27 -0.59 8.16
N ALA A 28 -0.77 -1.40 7.23
CA ALA A 28 -0.50 -1.25 5.82
C ALA A 28 -0.88 0.18 5.45
N GLU A 29 -0.02 0.85 4.70
CA GLU A 29 -0.39 2.12 4.07
C GLU A 29 -1.66 1.88 3.24
N THR A 30 -2.80 2.35 3.74
CA THR A 30 -4.15 2.05 3.25
C THR A 30 -4.54 2.92 2.06
N SER A 31 -3.60 3.30 1.18
CA SER A 31 -3.94 3.98 -0.05
C SER A 31 -4.47 3.00 -1.09
N PHE A 32 -5.64 3.27 -1.67
CA PHE A 32 -6.19 2.53 -2.81
C PHE A 32 -5.17 2.46 -3.96
N ARG A 33 -4.83 1.25 -4.42
CA ARG A 33 -3.80 1.06 -5.45
C ARG A 33 -4.40 1.09 -6.85
N VAL A 34 -3.64 1.66 -7.79
CA VAL A 34 -3.87 1.50 -9.22
C VAL A 34 -2.60 0.87 -9.80
N VAL A 35 -2.67 -0.42 -10.11
CA VAL A 35 -1.52 -1.24 -10.52
C VAL A 35 -1.58 -1.46 -12.03
N GLY A 36 -0.63 -0.94 -12.79
CA GLY A 36 -0.56 -1.17 -14.24
C GLY A 36 0.46 -2.22 -14.60
N TYR A 37 0.09 -3.25 -15.38
CA TYR A 37 1.10 -4.08 -16.04
C TYR A 37 1.61 -3.33 -17.28
N TYR A 38 2.94 -3.34 -17.48
CA TYR A 38 3.57 -2.79 -18.68
C TYR A 38 4.47 -3.85 -19.33
N PRO A 39 4.14 -4.34 -20.52
CA PRO A 39 4.89 -5.40 -21.19
C PRO A 39 6.14 -4.88 -21.93
N TYR A 40 7.22 -5.65 -21.90
CA TYR A 40 8.46 -5.32 -22.59
C TYR A 40 8.26 -5.27 -24.11
N TRP A 41 7.31 -6.02 -24.66
CA TRP A 41 7.08 -6.08 -26.10
C TRP A 41 6.39 -4.84 -26.69
N GLU A 42 6.05 -3.85 -25.86
CA GLU A 42 5.43 -2.59 -26.27
C GLU A 42 6.33 -1.37 -26.00
N PRO A 43 7.58 -1.32 -26.49
CA PRO A 43 8.49 -0.22 -26.20
C PRO A 43 8.04 1.13 -26.77
N GLY A 44 7.16 1.13 -27.78
CA GLY A 44 6.64 2.32 -28.45
C GLY A 44 5.53 3.06 -27.70
N GLU A 45 4.99 2.45 -26.64
CA GLU A 45 3.76 2.92 -25.99
C GLU A 45 3.99 3.56 -24.62
N VAL A 46 5.26 3.83 -24.27
CA VAL A 46 5.66 4.32 -22.94
C VAL A 46 5.05 5.67 -22.60
N GLU A 47 4.73 6.48 -23.60
CA GLU A 47 4.06 7.78 -23.43
C GLU A 47 2.59 7.64 -23.00
N LYS A 48 1.99 6.44 -23.10
CA LYS A 48 0.63 6.18 -22.58
C LYS A 48 0.60 5.98 -21.07
N ILE A 49 1.76 5.81 -20.41
CA ILE A 49 1.82 5.66 -18.96
C ILE A 49 1.30 6.94 -18.29
N GLN A 50 0.33 6.78 -17.39
CA GLN A 50 -0.27 7.88 -16.63
C GLN A 50 0.24 7.82 -15.19
N TYR A 51 1.45 8.34 -14.95
CA TYR A 51 2.10 8.30 -13.63
C TYR A 51 1.34 9.09 -12.55
N ASP A 52 0.47 10.01 -12.95
CA ASP A 52 -0.44 10.75 -12.08
C ASP A 52 -1.62 9.91 -11.56
N VAL A 53 -1.90 8.78 -12.23
CA VAL A 53 -2.97 7.85 -11.86
C VAL A 53 -2.42 6.58 -11.22
N LEU A 54 -1.35 6.02 -11.80
CA LEU A 54 -0.76 4.77 -11.33
C LEU A 54 -0.08 4.96 -9.99
N THR A 55 -0.25 3.98 -9.09
CA THR A 55 0.54 3.92 -7.85
C THR A 55 1.65 2.89 -7.95
N HIS A 56 1.44 1.85 -8.77
CA HIS A 56 2.42 0.79 -9.02
C HIS A 56 2.43 0.40 -10.50
N ILE A 57 3.60 0.01 -11.00
CA ILE A 57 3.78 -0.61 -12.32
C ILE A 57 4.44 -1.97 -12.14
N ASN A 58 3.87 -3.00 -12.76
CA ASN A 58 4.48 -4.33 -12.88
C ASN A 58 5.13 -4.45 -14.26
N TYR A 59 6.46 -4.32 -14.31
CA TYR A 59 7.22 -4.46 -15.55
C TYR A 59 7.27 -5.93 -15.97
N SER A 60 6.67 -6.23 -17.11
CA SER A 60 6.33 -7.60 -17.52
C SER A 60 7.13 -8.00 -18.75
N PHE A 61 7.95 -9.04 -18.74
CA PHE A 61 8.24 -9.98 -17.67
C PHE A 61 9.73 -10.31 -17.66
N ALA A 62 10.24 -10.68 -16.49
CA ALA A 62 11.40 -11.55 -16.37
C ALA A 62 10.97 -13.02 -16.57
N ILE A 63 11.77 -13.77 -17.31
CA ILE A 63 11.40 -15.11 -17.80
C ILE A 63 12.21 -16.19 -17.07
N PRO A 64 11.55 -17.19 -16.45
CA PRO A 64 12.25 -18.28 -15.76
C PRO A 64 12.93 -19.25 -16.73
N THR A 65 13.94 -19.95 -16.22
CA THR A 65 14.61 -21.09 -16.87
C THR A 65 14.36 -22.38 -16.09
N LYS A 66 14.43 -23.53 -16.75
CA LYS A 66 14.18 -24.84 -16.11
C LYS A 66 15.21 -25.20 -15.04
N GLU A 67 16.36 -24.54 -15.05
CA GLU A 67 17.50 -24.72 -14.17
C GLU A 67 17.44 -23.85 -12.92
N GLY A 68 16.34 -23.14 -12.69
CA GLY A 68 16.15 -22.26 -11.52
C GLY A 68 16.88 -20.93 -11.65
N GLY A 69 17.02 -20.38 -12.86
CA GLY A 69 17.51 -19.01 -13.10
C GLY A 69 16.51 -18.16 -13.88
N LEU A 70 16.91 -16.94 -14.24
CA LEU A 70 16.19 -16.07 -15.17
C LEU A 70 16.96 -15.91 -16.47
N LEU A 71 16.25 -15.71 -17.58
CA LEU A 71 16.85 -15.14 -18.81
C LEU A 71 17.26 -13.68 -18.56
N PRO A 72 18.18 -13.11 -19.37
CA PRO A 72 18.42 -11.66 -19.36
C PRO A 72 17.11 -10.88 -19.50
N LEU A 73 16.99 -9.75 -18.79
CA LEU A 73 15.79 -8.92 -18.86
C LEU A 73 15.62 -8.39 -20.28
N GLU A 74 14.45 -8.65 -20.88
CA GLU A 74 14.08 -8.09 -22.17
C GLU A 74 13.90 -6.57 -22.05
N GLN A 75 14.32 -5.83 -23.07
CA GLN A 75 14.22 -4.36 -23.13
C GLN A 75 14.72 -3.62 -21.87
N PRO A 76 15.99 -3.83 -21.46
CA PRO A 76 16.51 -3.28 -20.21
C PRO A 76 16.51 -1.75 -20.17
N ASP A 77 16.68 -1.06 -21.30
CA ASP A 77 16.63 0.40 -21.38
C ASP A 77 15.21 0.94 -21.15
N LEU A 78 14.19 0.23 -21.63
CA LEU A 78 12.79 0.54 -21.35
C LEU A 78 12.48 0.36 -19.86
N ALA A 79 12.95 -0.74 -19.25
CA ALA A 79 12.79 -0.96 -17.81
C ALA A 79 13.41 0.17 -17.00
N ARG A 80 14.66 0.58 -17.32
CA ARG A 80 15.33 1.71 -16.67
C ARG A 80 14.62 3.04 -16.88
N ARG A 81 14.00 3.26 -18.05
CA ARG A 81 13.17 4.44 -18.33
C ARG A 81 11.94 4.48 -17.42
N ILE A 82 11.18 3.40 -17.37
CA ILE A 82 9.95 3.30 -16.56
C ILE A 82 10.27 3.40 -15.06
N LEU A 83 11.35 2.76 -14.59
CA LEU A 83 11.83 2.88 -13.21
C LEU A 83 12.11 4.35 -12.84
N ARG A 84 12.93 5.03 -13.66
CA ARG A 84 13.31 6.42 -13.41
C ARG A 84 12.09 7.35 -13.38
N GLU A 85 11.24 7.27 -14.40
CA GLU A 85 10.05 8.13 -14.51
C GLU A 85 9.01 7.80 -13.44
N GLY A 86 8.81 6.51 -13.14
CA GLY A 86 7.95 6.05 -12.05
C GLY A 86 8.39 6.61 -10.71
N HIS A 87 9.66 6.43 -10.34
CA HIS A 87 10.21 6.95 -9.07
C HIS A 87 10.13 8.47 -8.97
N GLN A 88 10.39 9.20 -10.07
CA GLN A 88 10.24 10.67 -10.12
C GLN A 88 8.80 11.13 -9.84
N ASN A 89 7.81 10.31 -10.16
CA ASN A 89 6.39 10.59 -9.92
C ASN A 89 5.85 9.88 -8.67
N GLY A 90 6.71 9.23 -7.89
CA GLY A 90 6.31 8.52 -6.66
C GLY A 90 5.50 7.24 -6.92
N VAL A 91 5.66 6.64 -8.10
CA VAL A 91 5.11 5.34 -8.51
C VAL A 91 6.15 4.26 -8.22
N LYS A 92 5.74 3.16 -7.57
CA LYS A 92 6.62 2.01 -7.34
C LYS A 92 6.63 1.12 -8.58
N VAL A 93 7.78 0.56 -8.93
CA VAL A 93 7.91 -0.34 -10.10
C VAL A 93 8.43 -1.69 -9.65
N LEU A 94 7.67 -2.75 -9.90
CA LEU A 94 7.98 -4.13 -9.54
C LEU A 94 8.41 -4.92 -10.78
N LEU A 95 9.30 -5.90 -10.56
CA LEU A 95 9.66 -6.89 -11.55
C LEU A 95 8.58 -7.98 -11.58
N ALA A 96 7.80 -8.09 -12.66
CA ALA A 96 6.89 -9.22 -12.83
C ALA A 96 7.65 -10.42 -13.42
N VAL A 97 7.55 -11.58 -12.79
CA VAL A 97 8.25 -12.80 -13.20
C VAL A 97 7.22 -13.83 -13.66
N GLY A 98 7.27 -14.21 -14.94
CA GLY A 98 6.39 -15.22 -15.51
C GLY A 98 5.51 -14.75 -16.66
N GLY A 99 4.20 -14.84 -16.45
CA GLY A 99 3.14 -14.73 -17.45
C GLY A 99 2.74 -16.09 -18.04
N TRP A 100 1.69 -16.09 -18.86
CA TRP A 100 1.20 -17.29 -19.54
C TRP A 100 2.27 -18.02 -20.37
N SER A 101 3.02 -17.29 -21.20
CA SER A 101 3.98 -17.88 -22.15
C SER A 101 5.14 -16.95 -22.50
N TYR A 102 6.26 -17.54 -22.93
CA TYR A 102 7.37 -16.82 -23.57
C TYR A 102 7.64 -17.46 -24.93
N GLN A 103 7.70 -16.64 -25.99
CA GLN A 103 7.86 -17.11 -27.38
C GLN A 103 6.85 -18.21 -27.76
N ASN A 104 5.58 -18.05 -27.36
CA ASN A 104 4.48 -19.00 -27.55
C ASN A 104 4.63 -20.35 -26.83
N VAL A 105 5.55 -20.46 -25.87
CA VAL A 105 5.71 -21.66 -25.03
C VAL A 105 5.16 -21.39 -23.62
N PRO A 106 4.14 -22.13 -23.16
CA PRO A 106 3.60 -21.96 -21.82
C PRO A 106 4.64 -22.15 -20.72
N LEU A 107 4.67 -21.23 -19.74
CA LEU A 107 5.72 -21.21 -18.72
C LEU A 107 5.45 -22.15 -17.53
N ALA A 108 4.24 -22.70 -17.38
CA ALA A 108 3.88 -23.55 -16.25
C ALA A 108 4.87 -24.72 -16.01
N SER A 109 5.27 -25.41 -17.07
CA SER A 109 6.23 -26.53 -16.97
C SER A 109 7.66 -26.06 -16.66
N THR A 110 8.01 -24.85 -17.09
CA THR A 110 9.30 -24.20 -16.79
C THR A 110 9.37 -23.85 -15.31
N PHE A 111 8.31 -23.26 -14.75
CA PHE A 111 8.20 -22.99 -13.32
C PHE A 111 8.28 -24.26 -12.47
N ALA A 112 7.53 -25.31 -12.83
CA ALA A 112 7.61 -26.60 -12.14
C ALA A 112 9.04 -27.17 -12.16
N SER A 113 9.75 -27.05 -13.29
CA SER A 113 11.14 -27.50 -13.42
C SER A 113 12.12 -26.65 -12.60
N ALA A 114 11.92 -25.33 -12.58
CA ALA A 114 12.70 -24.35 -11.85
C ALA A 114 12.57 -24.48 -10.33
N THR A 115 11.48 -25.09 -9.85
CA THR A 115 11.14 -25.19 -8.43
C THR A 115 11.12 -26.63 -7.89
N ALA A 116 11.46 -27.61 -8.74
CA ALA A 116 11.41 -29.04 -8.45
C ALA A 116 12.28 -29.50 -7.27
N THR A 117 13.37 -28.78 -6.97
CA THR A 117 14.27 -29.09 -5.85
C THR A 117 14.54 -27.85 -5.01
N ALA A 118 14.93 -28.03 -3.75
CA ALA A 118 15.30 -26.93 -2.86
C ALA A 118 16.49 -26.12 -3.42
N GLU A 119 17.46 -26.79 -4.03
CA GLU A 119 18.62 -26.14 -4.65
C GLU A 119 18.22 -25.28 -5.86
N LYS A 120 17.33 -25.78 -6.74
CA LYS A 120 16.83 -24.99 -7.86
C LYS A 120 15.96 -23.82 -7.41
N ARG A 121 15.10 -24.01 -6.40
CA ARG A 121 14.32 -22.90 -5.81
C ARG A 121 15.21 -21.83 -5.21
N ALA A 122 16.23 -22.22 -4.43
CA ALA A 122 17.16 -21.27 -3.84
C ALA A 122 17.90 -20.46 -4.92
N LYS A 123 18.36 -21.12 -5.98
CA LYS A 123 18.96 -20.45 -7.14
C LYS A 123 17.97 -19.50 -7.83
N PHE A 124 16.71 -19.89 -7.92
CA PHE A 124 15.68 -19.08 -8.57
C PHE A 124 15.35 -17.82 -7.77
N VAL A 125 15.19 -17.96 -6.45
CA VAL A 125 15.05 -16.82 -5.52
C VAL A 125 16.25 -15.89 -5.63
N GLN A 126 17.47 -16.41 -5.66
CA GLN A 126 18.68 -15.60 -5.81
C GLN A 126 18.70 -14.84 -7.15
N ALA A 127 18.32 -15.49 -8.26
CA ALA A 127 18.27 -14.85 -9.57
C ALA A 127 17.23 -13.72 -9.63
N ILE A 128 16.04 -13.95 -9.06
CA ILE A 128 14.98 -12.94 -8.98
C ILE A 128 15.44 -11.73 -8.15
N VAL A 129 16.00 -11.98 -6.96
CA VAL A 129 16.47 -10.91 -6.07
C VAL A 129 17.61 -10.13 -6.73
N ALA A 130 18.55 -10.82 -7.37
CA ALA A 130 19.67 -10.17 -8.06
C ALA A 130 19.19 -9.23 -9.17
N MET A 131 18.26 -9.68 -10.02
CA MET A 131 17.70 -8.82 -11.08
C MET A 131 16.89 -7.65 -10.51
N CYS A 132 16.11 -7.89 -9.45
CA CYS A 132 15.37 -6.86 -8.74
C CYS A 132 16.31 -5.75 -8.23
N GLU A 133 17.44 -6.12 -7.60
CA GLU A 133 18.45 -5.20 -7.09
C GLU A 133 19.27 -4.52 -8.20
N GLU A 134 19.65 -5.25 -9.26
CA GLU A 134 20.45 -4.73 -10.37
C GLU A 134 19.77 -3.55 -11.08
N PHE A 135 18.46 -3.67 -11.30
CA PHE A 135 17.69 -2.63 -11.98
C PHE A 135 17.12 -1.60 -11.01
N GLY A 136 16.98 -1.93 -9.72
CA GLY A 136 16.43 -1.03 -8.71
C GLY A 136 14.91 -1.10 -8.58
N PHE A 137 14.30 -2.25 -8.90
CA PHE A 137 12.86 -2.48 -8.70
C PHE A 137 12.48 -2.40 -7.21
N ASP A 138 11.28 -1.94 -6.90
CA ASP A 138 10.74 -1.79 -5.54
C ASP A 138 10.24 -3.12 -4.95
N GLY A 139 10.12 -4.14 -5.78
CA GLY A 139 9.64 -5.46 -5.40
C GLY A 139 9.48 -6.39 -6.59
N VAL A 140 8.82 -7.51 -6.33
CA VAL A 140 8.58 -8.58 -7.31
C VAL A 140 7.10 -8.91 -7.33
N ASP A 141 6.56 -9.08 -8.52
CA ASP A 141 5.24 -9.67 -8.73
C ASP A 141 5.42 -11.07 -9.33
N MET A 142 4.87 -12.10 -8.69
CA MET A 142 4.91 -13.45 -9.23
C MET A 142 3.68 -13.78 -10.07
N ASP A 143 3.91 -14.18 -11.31
CA ASP A 143 2.86 -14.55 -12.26
C ASP A 143 3.09 -15.97 -12.83
N TRP A 144 2.92 -16.99 -11.98
CA TRP A 144 2.91 -18.39 -12.40
C TRP A 144 1.46 -18.79 -12.71
N GLU A 145 1.18 -19.05 -13.99
CA GLU A 145 -0.14 -19.48 -14.48
C GLU A 145 -0.21 -20.99 -14.85
N TYR A 146 -0.71 -21.89 -14.00
CA TYR A 146 -0.99 -21.73 -12.58
C TYR A 146 -0.38 -22.88 -11.79
N PRO A 147 0.06 -22.67 -10.53
CA PRO A 147 0.31 -23.76 -9.61
C PRO A 147 -1.02 -24.50 -9.33
N ARG A 148 -1.01 -25.83 -9.47
CA ARG A 148 -2.20 -26.68 -9.38
C ARG A 148 -2.17 -27.60 -8.18
N ILE A 149 -3.36 -27.94 -7.70
CA ILE A 149 -3.53 -28.96 -6.65
C ILE A 149 -3.31 -30.35 -7.25
N SER A 150 -3.81 -30.56 -8.47
CA SER A 150 -3.84 -31.87 -9.14
C SER A 150 -2.47 -32.47 -9.43
N ASP A 151 -1.46 -31.63 -9.64
CA ASP A 151 -0.08 -32.05 -9.94
C ASP A 151 0.92 -31.75 -8.81
N GLY A 152 0.45 -31.20 -7.69
CA GLY A 152 1.27 -30.89 -6.51
C GLY A 152 2.17 -29.66 -6.64
N THR A 153 2.14 -28.94 -7.77
CA THR A 153 2.97 -27.74 -7.97
C THR A 153 2.63 -26.61 -7.00
N TYR A 154 1.44 -26.59 -6.41
CA TYR A 154 1.09 -25.65 -5.33
C TYR A 154 2.05 -25.70 -4.12
N ARG A 155 2.64 -26.86 -3.80
CA ARG A 155 3.64 -26.97 -2.73
C ARG A 155 4.99 -26.39 -3.12
N GLN A 156 5.36 -26.52 -4.40
CA GLN A 156 6.58 -25.92 -4.93
C GLN A 156 6.46 -24.39 -4.92
N TYR A 157 5.28 -23.89 -5.33
CA TYR A 157 4.94 -22.48 -5.30
C TYR A 157 4.89 -21.91 -3.88
N GLU A 158 4.25 -22.60 -2.92
CA GLU A 158 4.26 -22.21 -1.49
C GLU A 158 5.70 -22.05 -0.97
N ALA A 159 6.56 -23.05 -1.20
CA ALA A 159 7.96 -22.98 -0.76
C ALA A 159 8.71 -21.82 -1.42
N LEU A 160 8.54 -21.63 -2.74
CA LEU A 160 9.14 -20.52 -3.48
C LEU A 160 8.72 -19.17 -2.90
N MET A 161 7.42 -18.94 -2.71
CA MET A 161 6.87 -17.66 -2.24
C MET A 161 7.31 -17.33 -0.82
N LEU A 162 7.43 -18.33 0.07
CA LEU A 162 7.93 -18.12 1.43
C LEU A 162 9.43 -17.79 1.44
N GLU A 163 10.24 -18.52 0.66
CA GLU A 163 11.68 -18.24 0.51
C GLU A 163 11.91 -16.84 -0.10
N LEU A 164 11.14 -16.48 -1.13
CA LEU A 164 11.20 -15.18 -1.79
C LEU A 164 10.74 -14.04 -0.88
N SER A 165 9.64 -14.22 -0.13
CA SER A 165 9.13 -13.25 0.84
C SER A 165 10.18 -12.93 1.91
N ALA A 166 10.84 -13.96 2.47
CA ALA A 166 11.90 -13.78 3.45
C ALA A 166 13.08 -12.98 2.86
N ALA A 167 13.50 -13.30 1.63
CA ALA A 167 14.59 -12.61 0.96
C ALA A 167 14.27 -11.12 0.67
N LEU A 168 13.05 -10.83 0.18
CA LEU A 168 12.63 -9.47 -0.18
C LEU A 168 12.34 -8.59 1.05
N ARG A 169 11.65 -9.11 2.07
CA ARG A 169 11.33 -8.35 3.29
C ARG A 169 12.57 -7.86 4.02
N SER A 170 13.64 -8.67 4.05
CA SER A 170 14.92 -8.27 4.65
C SER A 170 15.58 -7.06 3.96
N ARG A 171 15.13 -6.74 2.74
CA ARG A 171 15.61 -5.64 1.88
C ARG A 171 14.60 -4.50 1.76
N GLY A 172 13.48 -4.57 2.49
CA GLY A 172 12.39 -3.59 2.36
C GLY A 172 11.70 -3.61 0.99
N LYS A 173 11.75 -4.73 0.27
CA LYS A 173 11.14 -4.90 -1.06
C LYS A 173 9.77 -5.57 -0.96
N LEU A 174 8.86 -5.19 -1.87
CA LEU A 174 7.51 -5.75 -1.95
C LEU A 174 7.50 -7.14 -2.59
N LEU A 175 6.54 -7.98 -2.21
CA LEU A 175 6.19 -9.22 -2.89
C LEU A 175 4.69 -9.27 -3.17
N THR A 176 4.31 -9.40 -4.43
CA THR A 176 2.93 -9.53 -4.88
C THR A 176 2.77 -10.75 -5.78
N ALA A 177 1.54 -11.11 -6.13
CA ALA A 177 1.30 -12.17 -7.08
C ALA A 177 0.06 -11.90 -7.94
N ALA A 178 0.16 -12.15 -9.24
CA ALA A 178 -0.99 -12.33 -10.12
C ALA A 178 -1.61 -13.71 -9.85
N VAL A 179 -2.92 -13.74 -9.64
CA VAL A 179 -3.65 -14.96 -9.26
C VAL A 179 -4.93 -15.10 -10.10
N PRO A 180 -5.45 -16.33 -10.29
CA PRO A 180 -6.69 -16.52 -11.03
C PRO A 180 -7.86 -15.78 -10.36
N ALA A 181 -8.93 -15.53 -11.12
CA ALA A 181 -10.15 -14.90 -10.62
C ALA A 181 -10.74 -15.59 -9.36
N GLY A 182 -10.40 -16.84 -9.10
CA GLY A 182 -10.91 -17.60 -7.97
C GLY A 182 -12.09 -18.49 -8.34
N VAL A 183 -12.95 -17.98 -9.20
CA VAL A 183 -14.25 -18.53 -9.60
C VAL A 183 -14.45 -18.43 -11.11
N SER A 184 -15.44 -19.14 -11.65
CA SER A 184 -15.96 -18.96 -13.01
C SER A 184 -16.87 -17.73 -13.15
N VAL A 185 -17.27 -17.41 -14.37
CA VAL A 185 -18.27 -16.35 -14.67
C VAL A 185 -19.62 -16.56 -13.97
N SER A 186 -19.95 -17.81 -13.63
CA SER A 186 -21.14 -18.19 -12.84
C SER A 186 -20.90 -18.22 -11.32
N GLY A 187 -19.72 -17.84 -10.85
CA GLY A 187 -19.37 -17.80 -9.43
C GLY A 187 -18.98 -19.17 -8.83
N THR A 188 -18.69 -20.17 -9.66
CA THR A 188 -18.25 -21.49 -9.17
C THR A 188 -16.75 -21.47 -8.92
N ALA A 189 -16.32 -21.80 -7.70
CA ALA A 189 -14.90 -21.80 -7.32
C ALA A 189 -14.07 -22.78 -8.14
N TYR A 190 -12.88 -22.35 -8.57
CA TYR A 190 -11.87 -23.22 -9.17
C TYR A 190 -11.03 -23.90 -8.10
N ALA A 191 -10.79 -25.20 -8.26
CA ALA A 191 -9.95 -25.96 -7.35
C ALA A 191 -8.51 -25.41 -7.31
N ASP A 192 -7.97 -25.00 -8.45
CA ASP A 192 -6.59 -24.49 -8.55
C ASP A 192 -6.40 -23.12 -7.88
N SER A 193 -7.47 -22.37 -7.61
CA SER A 193 -7.40 -21.15 -6.78
C SER A 193 -6.98 -21.45 -5.34
N MET A 194 -7.20 -22.68 -4.86
CA MET A 194 -6.67 -23.14 -3.57
C MET A 194 -5.15 -23.39 -3.60
N GLY A 195 -4.53 -23.41 -4.79
CA GLY A 195 -3.08 -23.49 -4.94
C GLY A 195 -2.35 -22.25 -4.38
N GLN A 196 -3.06 -21.13 -4.26
CA GLN A 196 -2.65 -19.97 -3.48
C GLN A 196 -2.94 -20.25 -2.00
N THR A 197 -2.00 -20.86 -1.27
CA THR A 197 -2.23 -21.27 0.13
C THR A 197 -2.30 -20.08 1.08
N ASP A 198 -2.87 -20.28 2.27
CA ASP A 198 -2.98 -19.21 3.27
C ASP A 198 -1.60 -18.70 3.73
N ALA A 199 -0.58 -19.57 3.71
CA ALA A 199 0.81 -19.19 3.96
C ALA A 199 1.32 -18.20 2.88
N VAL A 200 1.00 -18.44 1.60
CA VAL A 200 1.31 -17.49 0.52
C VAL A 200 0.55 -16.19 0.70
N LEU A 201 -0.76 -16.23 0.96
CA LEU A 201 -1.60 -15.03 1.15
C LEU A 201 -1.12 -14.17 2.34
N ALA A 202 -0.56 -14.79 3.38
CA ALA A 202 0.07 -14.09 4.49
C ALA A 202 1.46 -13.51 4.13
N ALA A 203 2.18 -14.15 3.21
CA ALA A 203 3.54 -13.78 2.82
C ALA A 203 3.61 -12.63 1.79
N VAL A 204 2.62 -12.51 0.91
CA VAL A 204 2.52 -11.41 -0.07
C VAL A 204 1.99 -10.13 0.58
N ASP A 205 2.38 -8.97 0.05
CA ASP A 205 1.82 -7.67 0.41
C ASP A 205 0.37 -7.55 -0.08
N TRP A 206 0.10 -7.98 -1.31
CA TRP A 206 -1.25 -8.13 -1.88
C TRP A 206 -1.26 -9.11 -3.06
N ILE A 207 -2.44 -9.47 -3.55
CA ILE A 207 -2.65 -10.23 -4.79
C ILE A 207 -3.33 -9.36 -5.86
N ASN A 208 -2.92 -9.55 -7.11
CA ASN A 208 -3.53 -8.98 -8.30
C ASN A 208 -4.46 -10.04 -8.91
N VAL A 209 -5.77 -9.92 -8.69
CA VAL A 209 -6.77 -10.92 -9.11
C VAL A 209 -7.14 -10.70 -10.57
N MET A 210 -6.82 -11.66 -11.44
CA MET A 210 -7.09 -11.61 -12.87
C MET A 210 -8.58 -11.90 -13.17
N ALA A 211 -9.45 -10.94 -12.87
CA ALA A 211 -10.91 -11.03 -13.06
C ALA A 211 -11.33 -10.74 -14.52
N TYR A 212 -10.62 -11.34 -15.46
CA TYR A 212 -10.86 -11.31 -16.90
C TYR A 212 -10.58 -12.70 -17.48
N GLU A 213 -10.91 -12.90 -18.76
CA GLU A 213 -10.91 -14.21 -19.40
C GLU A 213 -11.78 -15.27 -18.70
N GLY A 214 -12.93 -14.85 -18.14
CA GLY A 214 -13.89 -15.78 -17.54
C GLY A 214 -14.54 -16.76 -18.53
N GLY A 215 -14.45 -16.44 -19.82
CA GLY A 215 -14.93 -17.20 -20.96
C GLY A 215 -14.70 -16.43 -22.27
N ASP A 216 -15.32 -16.92 -23.34
CA ASP A 216 -15.33 -16.26 -24.66
C ASP A 216 -16.46 -15.23 -24.76
N GLY A 217 -16.35 -14.31 -25.72
CA GLY A 217 -17.34 -13.27 -25.95
C GLY A 217 -17.74 -12.49 -24.69
N GLN A 218 -19.03 -12.40 -24.39
CA GLN A 218 -19.58 -11.59 -23.28
C GLN A 218 -19.08 -12.02 -21.89
N ASP A 219 -18.61 -13.26 -21.76
CA ASP A 219 -18.13 -13.83 -20.50
C ASP A 219 -16.68 -13.42 -20.19
N HIS A 220 -16.05 -12.63 -21.07
CA HIS A 220 -14.69 -12.14 -20.90
C HIS A 220 -14.45 -11.51 -19.53
N SER A 221 -15.21 -10.47 -19.19
CA SER A 221 -15.04 -9.73 -17.93
C SER A 221 -16.29 -8.91 -17.57
N PRO A 222 -17.50 -9.51 -17.47
CA PRO A 222 -18.68 -8.77 -17.04
C PRO A 222 -18.52 -8.27 -15.60
N TYR A 223 -19.29 -7.25 -15.21
CA TYR A 223 -19.26 -6.71 -13.84
C TYR A 223 -19.54 -7.78 -12.77
N SER A 224 -20.49 -8.68 -13.02
CA SER A 224 -20.82 -9.79 -12.11
C SER A 224 -19.61 -10.68 -11.82
N PHE A 225 -18.78 -10.95 -12.81
CA PHE A 225 -17.58 -11.77 -12.65
C PHE A 225 -16.57 -11.13 -11.69
N ALA A 226 -16.34 -9.83 -11.83
CA ALA A 226 -15.49 -9.07 -10.92
C ALA A 226 -16.00 -9.11 -9.46
N VAL A 227 -17.32 -9.02 -9.26
CA VAL A 227 -17.95 -9.15 -7.94
C VAL A 227 -17.75 -10.56 -7.38
N TYR A 228 -17.97 -11.60 -8.18
CA TYR A 228 -17.78 -12.98 -7.71
C TYR A 228 -16.33 -13.27 -7.34
N ALA A 229 -15.37 -12.80 -8.15
CA ALA A 229 -13.95 -12.92 -7.88
C ALA A 229 -13.56 -12.24 -6.56
N ALA A 230 -13.99 -10.99 -6.36
CA ALA A 230 -13.72 -10.28 -5.12
C ALA A 230 -14.28 -11.01 -3.90
N ARG A 231 -15.56 -11.41 -3.94
CA ARG A 231 -16.20 -12.13 -2.83
C ARG A 231 -15.58 -13.49 -2.55
N TYR A 232 -15.11 -14.20 -3.57
CA TYR A 232 -14.37 -15.44 -3.34
C TYR A 232 -13.13 -15.19 -2.50
N TRP A 233 -12.29 -14.22 -2.90
CA TRP A 233 -11.06 -13.94 -2.18
C TRP A 233 -11.31 -13.34 -0.79
N THR A 234 -12.27 -12.44 -0.63
CA THR A 234 -12.50 -11.75 0.65
C THR A 234 -13.40 -12.54 1.62
N GLU A 235 -14.49 -13.13 1.13
CA GLU A 235 -15.48 -13.80 1.99
C GLU A 235 -15.18 -15.30 2.15
N GLN A 236 -14.85 -16.01 1.07
CA GLN A 236 -14.64 -17.46 1.13
C GLN A 236 -13.22 -17.83 1.56
N ARG A 237 -12.21 -17.14 1.01
CA ARG A 237 -10.80 -17.33 1.37
C ARG A 237 -10.39 -16.51 2.59
N GLY A 238 -11.21 -15.55 3.02
CA GLY A 238 -10.94 -14.72 4.20
C GLY A 238 -9.78 -13.75 4.03
N LEU A 239 -9.40 -13.41 2.78
CA LEU A 239 -8.35 -12.44 2.54
C LEU A 239 -8.82 -11.04 2.97
N PRO A 240 -8.03 -10.29 3.74
CA PRO A 240 -8.34 -8.90 4.05
C PRO A 240 -8.53 -8.09 2.76
N GLY A 241 -9.57 -7.23 2.74
CA GLY A 241 -9.92 -6.44 1.55
C GLY A 241 -8.75 -5.64 1.01
N GLU A 242 -7.94 -5.06 1.90
CA GLU A 242 -6.75 -4.25 1.57
C GLU A 242 -5.65 -5.01 0.81
N LYS A 243 -5.68 -6.35 0.83
CA LYS A 243 -4.77 -7.23 0.07
C LYS A 243 -5.35 -7.73 -1.25
N MET A 244 -6.62 -7.44 -1.56
CA MET A 244 -7.25 -7.82 -2.81
C MET A 244 -7.18 -6.64 -3.78
N VAL A 245 -6.45 -6.78 -4.89
CA VAL A 245 -6.45 -5.81 -6.00
C VAL A 245 -7.19 -6.41 -7.20
N LEU A 246 -8.24 -5.73 -7.66
CA LEU A 246 -9.18 -6.25 -8.65
C LEU A 246 -8.73 -5.95 -10.10
N GLY A 247 -8.49 -6.99 -10.88
CA GLY A 247 -8.07 -6.89 -12.29
C GLY A 247 -9.18 -6.41 -13.23
N VAL A 248 -8.79 -5.57 -14.20
CA VAL A 248 -9.63 -5.10 -15.32
C VAL A 248 -8.87 -5.20 -16.65
N PRO A 249 -9.50 -5.66 -17.74
CA PRO A 249 -8.84 -5.82 -19.03
C PRO A 249 -8.99 -4.56 -19.90
N PHE A 250 -7.91 -4.17 -20.59
CA PHE A 250 -7.85 -3.08 -21.56
C PHE A 250 -7.83 -3.59 -23.00
N TYR A 251 -8.33 -4.79 -23.23
CA TYR A 251 -8.39 -5.43 -24.54
C TYR A 251 -9.72 -6.14 -24.74
N THR A 252 -9.95 -6.59 -25.97
CA THR A 252 -11.14 -7.39 -26.31
C THR A 252 -10.89 -8.88 -26.20
N ARG A 253 -11.92 -9.67 -25.88
CA ARG A 253 -11.88 -11.12 -26.03
C ARG A 253 -11.98 -11.58 -27.49
N ASP A 254 -11.65 -12.85 -27.71
CA ASP A 254 -11.63 -13.59 -28.99
C ASP A 254 -10.53 -13.17 -29.97
N ARG A 255 -10.21 -11.87 -30.06
CA ARG A 255 -9.16 -11.34 -30.94
C ARG A 255 -8.05 -10.57 -30.23
N TYR A 256 -8.17 -10.32 -28.93
CA TYR A 256 -7.15 -9.61 -28.14
C TYR A 256 -6.81 -8.22 -28.70
N VAL A 257 -7.78 -7.53 -29.32
CA VAL A 257 -7.57 -6.19 -29.88
C VAL A 257 -7.38 -5.21 -28.72
N PRO A 258 -6.31 -4.38 -28.73
CA PRO A 258 -6.15 -3.29 -27.78
C PRO A 258 -7.36 -2.36 -27.77
N TYR A 259 -7.79 -1.89 -26.60
CA TYR A 259 -8.93 -0.96 -26.48
C TYR A 259 -8.71 0.32 -27.29
N GLY A 260 -7.49 0.87 -27.26
CA GLY A 260 -7.13 2.06 -28.04
C GLY A 260 -7.31 1.88 -29.54
N ASP A 261 -6.90 0.73 -30.07
CA ASP A 261 -7.05 0.38 -31.49
C ASP A 261 -8.50 0.14 -31.88
N LEU A 262 -9.25 -0.53 -31.00
CA LEU A 262 -10.69 -0.70 -31.18
C LEU A 262 -11.39 0.65 -31.26
N LEU A 263 -11.10 1.55 -30.32
CA LEU A 263 -11.70 2.89 -30.26
C LEU A 263 -11.32 3.73 -31.48
N ALA A 264 -10.09 3.61 -31.98
CA ALA A 264 -9.66 4.29 -33.21
C ALA A 264 -10.48 3.84 -34.43
N ALA A 265 -10.84 2.56 -34.50
CA ALA A 265 -11.65 2.01 -35.60
C ALA A 265 -13.16 2.19 -35.39
N VAL A 266 -13.63 2.20 -34.14
CA VAL A 266 -15.04 2.29 -33.74
C VAL A 266 -15.20 3.42 -32.72
N PRO A 267 -15.42 4.68 -33.18
CA PRO A 267 -15.33 5.86 -32.31
C PRO A 267 -16.32 5.94 -31.16
N ASP A 268 -17.39 5.14 -31.17
CA ASP A 268 -18.37 5.05 -30.08
C ASP A 268 -18.14 3.85 -29.14
N ALA A 269 -17.08 3.06 -29.35
CA ALA A 269 -16.75 1.90 -28.50
C ALA A 269 -16.58 2.26 -27.02
N TRP A 270 -16.16 3.50 -26.71
CA TRP A 270 -15.95 3.91 -25.32
C TRP A 270 -17.20 3.80 -24.42
N ASN A 271 -18.41 3.84 -24.99
CA ASN A 271 -19.68 3.81 -24.24
C ASN A 271 -20.37 2.45 -24.18
N ARG A 272 -19.71 1.37 -24.63
CA ARG A 272 -20.24 0.00 -24.68
C ARG A 272 -19.21 -0.99 -24.15
N ASP A 273 -19.67 -2.22 -23.92
CA ASP A 273 -18.84 -3.38 -23.58
C ASP A 273 -18.68 -4.35 -24.78
N SER A 274 -19.18 -3.96 -25.95
CA SER A 274 -18.96 -4.69 -27.20
C SER A 274 -19.04 -3.77 -28.42
N ALA A 275 -18.41 -4.21 -29.51
CA ALA A 275 -18.37 -3.50 -30.77
C ALA A 275 -18.14 -4.48 -31.92
N VAL A 276 -18.68 -4.16 -33.11
CA VAL A 276 -18.37 -4.91 -34.33
C VAL A 276 -17.07 -4.36 -34.91
N TYR A 277 -16.03 -5.18 -34.93
CA TYR A 277 -14.71 -4.85 -35.46
C TYR A 277 -14.35 -5.83 -36.57
N GLN A 278 -14.15 -5.30 -37.78
CA GLN A 278 -13.84 -6.09 -38.98
C GLN A 278 -14.78 -7.30 -39.18
N GLY A 279 -16.08 -7.09 -38.97
CA GLY A 279 -17.12 -8.10 -39.19
C GLY A 279 -17.38 -9.08 -38.03
N GLN A 280 -16.67 -8.97 -36.91
CA GLN A 280 -16.91 -9.79 -35.71
C GLN A 280 -17.28 -8.91 -34.51
N THR A 281 -18.24 -9.36 -33.69
CA THR A 281 -18.51 -8.74 -32.39
C THR A 281 -17.42 -9.12 -31.40
N LEU A 282 -16.71 -8.13 -30.87
CA LEU A 282 -15.72 -8.27 -29.83
C LEU A 282 -16.25 -7.70 -28.51
N TRP A 283 -15.85 -8.28 -27.40
CA TRP A 283 -16.31 -7.93 -26.06
C TRP A 283 -15.16 -7.44 -25.18
N TYR A 284 -15.37 -6.35 -24.47
CA TYR A 284 -14.39 -5.63 -23.65
C TYR A 284 -15.11 -4.91 -22.51
N ASN A 285 -14.43 -4.03 -21.78
CA ASN A 285 -15.08 -3.14 -20.82
C ASN A 285 -14.89 -1.68 -21.25
N GLY A 286 -16.00 -0.99 -21.51
CA GLY A 286 -16.01 0.44 -21.75
C GLY A 286 -15.93 1.25 -20.45
N ILE A 287 -16.01 2.58 -20.59
CA ILE A 287 -15.83 3.54 -19.49
C ILE A 287 -16.80 3.26 -18.33
N ALA A 288 -18.07 2.98 -18.63
CA ALA A 288 -19.09 2.76 -17.60
C ALA A 288 -18.77 1.53 -16.73
N THR A 289 -18.32 0.44 -17.33
CA THR A 289 -18.02 -0.80 -16.62
C THR A 289 -16.70 -0.70 -15.84
N ILE A 290 -15.67 -0.06 -16.40
CA ILE A 290 -14.42 0.23 -15.68
C ILE A 290 -14.68 1.12 -14.45
N ALA A 291 -15.49 2.17 -14.61
CA ALA A 291 -15.89 3.02 -13.49
C ALA A 291 -16.67 2.22 -12.44
N ALA A 292 -17.65 1.40 -12.84
CA ALA A 292 -18.44 0.59 -11.92
C ALA A 292 -17.59 -0.41 -11.12
N LYS A 293 -16.63 -1.10 -11.76
CA LYS A 293 -15.70 -2.01 -11.07
C LYS A 293 -14.79 -1.26 -10.10
N THR A 294 -14.28 -0.10 -10.49
CA THR A 294 -13.44 0.74 -9.62
C THR A 294 -14.24 1.24 -8.41
N GLN A 295 -15.48 1.71 -8.62
CA GLN A 295 -16.38 2.10 -7.53
C GLN A 295 -16.72 0.93 -6.60
N TYR A 296 -16.90 -0.27 -7.15
CA TYR A 296 -17.10 -1.46 -6.34
C TYR A 296 -15.89 -1.73 -5.45
N ALA A 297 -14.67 -1.72 -6.01
CA ALA A 297 -13.44 -1.91 -5.25
C ALA A 297 -13.30 -0.88 -4.11
N LEU A 298 -13.58 0.40 -4.39
CA LEU A 298 -13.58 1.47 -3.38
C LEU A 298 -14.63 1.23 -2.28
N LYS A 299 -15.88 0.93 -2.65
CA LYS A 299 -16.99 0.69 -1.69
C LYS A 299 -16.77 -0.53 -0.82
N GLN A 300 -16.14 -1.57 -1.36
CA GLN A 300 -15.82 -2.79 -0.61
C GLN A 300 -14.49 -2.71 0.14
N GLN A 301 -13.82 -1.54 0.13
CA GLN A 301 -12.53 -1.32 0.78
C GLN A 301 -11.47 -2.35 0.30
N LEU A 302 -11.49 -2.67 -0.99
CA LEU A 302 -10.46 -3.50 -1.60
C LEU A 302 -9.14 -2.71 -1.70
N GLY A 303 -8.04 -3.43 -1.81
CA GLY A 303 -6.68 -2.89 -1.89
C GLY A 303 -6.41 -2.06 -3.15
N GLY A 304 -7.23 -2.19 -4.19
CA GLY A 304 -7.11 -1.40 -5.42
C GLY A 304 -7.75 -2.02 -6.65
N VAL A 305 -7.37 -1.48 -7.81
CA VAL A 305 -7.59 -2.07 -9.13
C VAL A 305 -6.27 -2.32 -9.85
N MET A 306 -6.24 -3.37 -10.67
CA MET A 306 -5.10 -3.76 -11.50
C MET A 306 -5.51 -3.75 -12.97
N ILE A 307 -4.62 -3.31 -13.85
CA ILE A 307 -4.88 -3.17 -15.28
C ILE A 307 -4.01 -4.14 -16.06
N TRP A 308 -4.65 -4.95 -16.91
CA TRP A 308 -3.99 -5.70 -17.98
C TRP A 308 -4.47 -5.20 -19.36
N GLU A 309 -3.68 -4.45 -20.12
CA GLU A 309 -2.45 -3.78 -19.68
C GLU A 309 -2.41 -2.31 -20.15
N VAL A 310 -1.44 -1.52 -19.67
CA VAL A 310 -1.41 -0.06 -19.84
C VAL A 310 -1.29 0.39 -21.30
N SER A 311 -0.46 -0.28 -22.11
CA SER A 311 -0.17 0.10 -23.49
C SER A 311 -1.39 -0.04 -24.43
N GLN A 312 -2.33 -0.89 -24.06
CA GLN A 312 -3.57 -1.15 -24.79
C GLN A 312 -4.61 -0.03 -24.65
N ASP A 313 -4.42 0.94 -23.76
CA ASP A 313 -5.33 2.08 -23.63
C ASP A 313 -5.16 3.10 -24.78
N THR A 314 -6.11 4.03 -24.90
CA THR A 314 -5.99 5.19 -25.77
C THR A 314 -5.21 6.32 -25.10
N ALA A 315 -4.42 7.07 -25.89
CA ALA A 315 -3.80 8.31 -25.44
C ALA A 315 -4.83 9.46 -25.24
N GLN A 316 -6.04 9.33 -25.78
CA GLN A 316 -7.09 10.34 -25.64
C GLN A 316 -7.72 10.28 -24.25
N LYS A 317 -7.26 11.15 -23.33
CA LYS A 317 -7.70 11.20 -21.92
C LYS A 317 -9.21 11.22 -21.70
N ALA A 318 -9.98 11.82 -22.62
CA ALA A 318 -11.45 11.83 -22.54
C ALA A 318 -12.03 10.41 -22.57
N TYR A 319 -11.41 9.51 -23.32
CA TYR A 319 -11.86 8.14 -23.57
C TYR A 319 -10.98 7.07 -22.91
N SER A 320 -9.87 7.45 -22.29
CA SER A 320 -8.97 6.52 -21.59
C SER A 320 -9.67 5.81 -20.44
N LEU A 321 -9.48 4.48 -20.40
CA LEU A 321 -9.95 3.65 -19.29
C LEU A 321 -9.14 3.92 -18.02
N LEU A 322 -7.82 4.14 -18.14
CA LEU A 322 -6.97 4.51 -17.00
C LEU A 322 -7.33 5.89 -16.43
N SER A 323 -7.55 6.90 -17.27
CA SER A 323 -8.06 8.20 -16.81
C SER A 323 -9.44 8.08 -16.14
N THR A 324 -10.26 7.11 -16.55
CA THR A 324 -11.55 6.82 -15.91
C THR A 324 -11.38 6.24 -14.52
N ILE A 325 -10.41 5.34 -14.31
CA ILE A 325 -10.04 4.84 -12.97
C ILE A 325 -9.60 6.02 -12.09
N GLY A 326 -8.67 6.86 -12.58
CA GLY A 326 -8.18 8.03 -11.84
C GLY A 326 -9.29 8.97 -11.38
N ARG A 327 -10.18 9.37 -12.30
CA ARG A 327 -11.36 10.21 -11.98
C ARG A 327 -12.29 9.55 -10.96
N THR A 328 -12.49 8.24 -11.06
CA THR A 328 -13.36 7.49 -10.14
C THR A 328 -12.77 7.45 -8.72
N VAL A 329 -11.46 7.25 -8.61
CA VAL A 329 -10.73 7.30 -7.33
C VAL A 329 -10.78 8.70 -6.73
N GLU A 330 -10.54 9.73 -7.55
CA GLU A 330 -10.60 11.13 -7.10
C GLU A 330 -11.99 11.52 -6.59
N GLN A 331 -13.05 11.12 -7.28
CA GLN A 331 -14.44 11.35 -6.85
C GLN A 331 -14.81 10.65 -5.54
N HIS A 332 -14.08 9.60 -5.15
CA HIS A 332 -14.30 8.89 -3.89
C HIS A 332 -13.48 9.43 -2.72
N ARG A 333 -12.63 10.45 -2.96
CA ARG A 333 -11.84 11.04 -1.89
C ARG A 333 -12.75 11.73 -0.87
N PRO A 334 -12.48 11.58 0.44
CA PRO A 334 -13.32 12.15 1.49
C PRO A 334 -13.25 13.67 1.57
N PHE A 335 -12.23 14.29 0.95
CA PHE A 335 -11.96 15.73 1.02
C PHE A 335 -11.86 16.35 -0.37
N SER A 336 -12.66 17.39 -0.62
CA SER A 336 -12.71 18.14 -1.88
C SER A 336 -11.69 19.28 -1.96
N ASP A 337 -11.10 19.68 -0.83
CA ASP A 337 -10.17 20.80 -0.69
C ASP A 337 -8.71 20.35 -0.55
N ILE A 338 -8.40 19.12 -0.96
CA ILE A 338 -7.05 18.58 -1.08
C ILE A 338 -6.72 18.41 -2.56
N PRO A 339 -6.03 19.38 -3.18
CA PRO A 339 -5.62 19.26 -4.58
C PRO A 339 -4.57 18.16 -4.76
N THR A 340 -4.72 17.40 -5.84
CA THR A 340 -3.76 16.37 -6.25
C THR A 340 -2.38 16.97 -6.53
N GLY A 341 -1.32 16.27 -6.12
CA GLY A 341 0.08 16.69 -6.29
C GLY A 341 0.59 17.67 -5.24
N THR A 342 -0.24 18.08 -4.26
CA THR A 342 0.23 18.91 -3.15
C THR A 342 1.13 18.12 -2.20
N TRP A 343 2.12 18.79 -1.60
CA TRP A 343 3.11 18.14 -0.73
C TRP A 343 2.50 17.41 0.47
N TYR A 344 1.29 17.80 0.88
CA TYR A 344 0.60 17.27 2.05
C TYR A 344 -0.51 16.27 1.71
N GLU A 345 -0.79 16.02 0.43
CA GLU A 345 -1.90 15.15 0.01
C GLU A 345 -1.80 13.76 0.64
N LYS A 346 -0.62 13.13 0.53
CA LYS A 346 -0.35 11.78 1.04
C LYS A 346 -0.44 11.74 2.56
N GLU A 347 0.05 12.78 3.23
CA GLU A 347 0.07 12.93 4.68
C GLU A 347 -1.35 13.12 5.23
N VAL A 348 -2.18 13.91 4.55
CA VAL A 348 -3.56 14.15 4.95
C VAL A 348 -4.39 12.87 4.88
N TYR A 349 -4.35 12.15 3.74
CA TYR A 349 -5.12 10.92 3.61
C TYR A 349 -4.60 9.81 4.51
N ALA A 350 -3.27 9.63 4.65
CA ALA A 350 -2.72 8.65 5.58
C ALA A 350 -3.09 8.97 7.04
N ALA A 351 -3.10 10.24 7.45
CA ALA A 351 -3.52 10.64 8.80
C ALA A 351 -5.03 10.43 9.02
N TYR A 352 -5.84 10.62 7.98
CA TYR A 352 -7.27 10.34 8.01
C TYR A 352 -7.57 8.84 8.15
N GLU A 353 -6.95 8.02 7.31
CA GLU A 353 -7.11 6.55 7.31
C GLU A 353 -6.61 5.93 8.61
N ALA A 354 -5.50 6.44 9.18
CA ALA A 354 -5.00 6.02 10.48
C ALA A 354 -5.90 6.44 11.66
N GLY A 355 -6.98 7.19 11.41
CA GLY A 355 -7.87 7.72 12.43
C GLY A 355 -7.24 8.81 13.31
N LEU A 356 -6.07 9.34 12.93
CA LEU A 356 -5.38 10.40 13.65
C LEU A 356 -6.09 11.74 13.46
N MET A 357 -6.48 12.03 12.21
CA MET A 357 -7.16 13.27 11.83
C MET A 357 -8.52 12.98 11.20
N GLN A 358 -9.41 13.97 11.28
CA GLN A 358 -10.74 13.94 10.67
C GLN A 358 -10.95 15.24 9.91
N GLY A 359 -11.89 15.24 8.96
CA GLY A 359 -12.32 16.44 8.25
C GLY A 359 -12.91 17.49 9.19
N THR A 360 -13.01 18.72 8.70
CA THR A 360 -13.64 19.85 9.40
C THR A 360 -15.15 19.95 9.15
N GLY A 361 -15.72 18.99 8.41
CA GLY A 361 -17.12 19.00 7.98
C GLY A 361 -17.27 19.46 6.52
N GLY A 362 -18.45 19.21 5.93
CA GLY A 362 -18.77 19.64 4.56
C GLY A 362 -17.91 19.01 3.45
N GLY A 363 -17.24 17.88 3.72
CA GLY A 363 -16.28 17.28 2.80
C GLY A 363 -14.94 18.03 2.71
N ALA A 364 -14.59 18.86 3.70
CA ALA A 364 -13.32 19.59 3.73
C ALA A 364 -12.38 19.04 4.81
N PHE A 365 -11.07 19.07 4.55
CA PHE A 365 -10.01 18.86 5.53
C PHE A 365 -9.47 20.17 6.12
N SER A 366 -9.55 21.28 5.39
CA SER A 366 -9.00 22.60 5.69
C SER A 366 -7.48 22.60 5.92
N PRO A 367 -6.65 22.23 4.91
CA PRO A 367 -5.21 22.00 5.10
C PRO A 367 -4.45 23.23 5.61
N ALA A 368 -4.80 24.43 5.14
CA ALA A 368 -4.14 25.68 5.51
C ALA A 368 -4.61 26.27 6.86
N ARG A 369 -5.70 25.74 7.45
CA ARG A 369 -6.21 26.26 8.73
C ARG A 369 -5.25 25.90 9.86
N THR A 370 -5.05 26.83 10.79
CA THR A 370 -4.26 26.60 12.00
C THR A 370 -5.02 25.77 13.03
N LEU A 371 -4.30 24.96 13.80
CA LEU A 371 -4.89 24.18 14.89
C LEU A 371 -5.25 25.04 16.11
N THR A 372 -6.33 24.66 16.80
CA THR A 372 -6.59 25.13 18.17
C THR A 372 -5.93 24.25 19.22
N THR A 373 -5.81 24.75 20.45
CA THR A 373 -5.32 23.98 21.59
C THR A 373 -6.11 22.69 21.81
N ALA A 374 -7.45 22.74 21.69
CA ALA A 374 -8.31 21.56 21.82
C ALA A 374 -8.00 20.50 20.74
N GLU A 375 -7.77 20.92 19.50
CA GLU A 375 -7.39 20.00 18.42
C GLU A 375 -6.03 19.37 18.66
N GLY A 376 -5.03 20.14 19.11
CA GLY A 376 -3.72 19.58 19.47
C GLY A 376 -3.81 18.53 20.58
N ILE A 377 -4.64 18.76 21.61
CA ILE A 377 -4.86 17.79 22.69
C ILE A 377 -5.52 16.52 22.14
N ALA A 378 -6.51 16.66 21.25
CA ALA A 378 -7.16 15.52 20.61
C ALA A 378 -6.18 14.68 19.78
N LEU A 379 -5.30 15.32 19.01
CA LEU A 379 -4.26 14.63 18.23
C LEU A 379 -3.28 13.88 19.14
N ALA A 380 -2.79 14.53 20.19
CA ALA A 380 -1.87 13.92 21.16
C ALA A 380 -2.49 12.70 21.86
N ALA A 381 -3.77 12.78 22.25
CA ALA A 381 -4.51 11.67 22.82
C ALA A 381 -4.62 10.49 21.83
N ARG A 382 -4.94 10.75 20.55
CA ARG A 382 -5.03 9.72 19.51
C ARG A 382 -3.69 9.06 19.22
N VAL A 383 -2.60 9.84 19.13
CA VAL A 383 -1.23 9.32 18.97
C VAL A 383 -0.89 8.35 20.10
N HIS A 384 -1.09 8.76 21.37
CA HIS A 384 -0.83 7.91 22.53
C HIS A 384 -1.68 6.63 22.48
N ARG A 385 -2.98 6.75 22.20
CA ARG A 385 -3.92 5.62 22.15
C ARG A 385 -3.57 4.60 21.08
N ILE A 386 -3.20 5.06 19.88
CA ILE A 386 -2.76 4.17 18.78
C ILE A 386 -1.48 3.43 19.19
N TYR A 387 -0.53 4.12 19.80
CA TYR A 387 0.70 3.50 20.26
C TYR A 387 0.49 2.42 21.33
N THR A 388 -0.43 2.63 22.27
CA THR A 388 -0.73 1.65 23.33
C THR A 388 -1.69 0.53 22.89
N ALA A 389 -1.95 0.37 21.58
CA ALA A 389 -2.80 -0.67 20.99
C ALA A 389 -4.24 -0.75 21.56
N GLY A 390 -4.80 0.37 22.05
CA GLY A 390 -6.18 0.40 22.54
C GLY A 390 -7.18 0.31 21.39
N LYS A 391 -8.20 -0.57 21.49
CA LYS A 391 -9.38 -0.56 20.59
C LYS A 391 -10.46 0.38 21.17
N ASP A 392 -10.91 1.30 20.32
CA ASP A 392 -11.98 2.31 20.44
C ASP A 392 -12.79 2.49 21.73
N ASP A 393 -12.57 3.65 22.37
CA ASP A 393 -13.55 4.35 23.22
C ASP A 393 -13.45 5.90 23.20
N LEU A 394 -12.44 6.50 22.55
CA LEU A 394 -12.29 7.97 22.42
C LEU A 394 -13.31 8.58 21.47
N LYS A 395 -14.58 8.51 21.85
CA LYS A 395 -15.71 9.11 21.16
C LYS A 395 -15.74 10.62 21.43
N VAL A 396 -16.21 11.36 20.44
CA VAL A 396 -16.47 12.80 20.57
C VAL A 396 -17.41 13.01 21.76
N GLY A 397 -16.96 13.82 22.72
CA GLY A 397 -17.73 14.13 23.93
C GLY A 397 -18.64 15.33 23.74
N THR A 398 -19.25 15.79 24.84
CA THR A 398 -19.92 17.10 24.90
C THR A 398 -19.37 17.88 26.10
N PRO A 399 -18.62 18.97 25.89
CA PRO A 399 -18.10 19.51 24.62
C PRO A 399 -17.23 18.53 23.83
N TRP A 400 -17.09 18.73 22.51
CA TRP A 400 -16.45 17.77 21.59
C TRP A 400 -15.06 17.30 22.04
N TYR A 401 -14.28 18.20 22.67
CA TYR A 401 -12.91 17.94 23.10
C TYR A 401 -12.81 17.24 24.48
N GLN A 402 -13.91 17.15 25.23
CA GLN A 402 -13.89 16.78 26.64
C GLN A 402 -13.28 15.40 26.90
N THR A 403 -13.62 14.41 26.07
CA THR A 403 -13.08 13.05 26.17
C THR A 403 -11.57 13.05 26.03
N TYR A 404 -11.04 13.82 25.07
CA TYR A 404 -9.60 13.88 24.81
C TYR A 404 -8.85 14.61 25.93
N VAL A 405 -9.42 15.67 26.51
CA VAL A 405 -8.81 16.35 27.67
C VAL A 405 -8.74 15.42 28.87
N ASN A 406 -9.81 14.67 29.15
CA ASN A 406 -9.82 13.71 30.25
C ASN A 406 -8.77 12.61 30.05
N TYR A 407 -8.70 12.05 28.84
CA TYR A 407 -7.69 11.08 28.47
C TYR A 407 -6.27 11.64 28.63
N ALA A 408 -6.04 12.85 28.12
CA ALA A 408 -4.74 13.50 28.18
C ALA A 408 -4.28 13.75 29.63
N LEU A 409 -5.18 14.09 30.55
CA LEU A 409 -4.88 14.20 31.98
C LEU A 409 -4.58 12.84 32.61
N GLN A 410 -5.40 11.83 32.33
CA GLN A 410 -5.24 10.48 32.87
C GLN A 410 -3.88 9.85 32.49
N HIS A 411 -3.40 10.14 31.28
CA HIS A 411 -2.16 9.57 30.74
C HIS A 411 -0.95 10.51 30.84
N GLY A 412 -1.06 11.63 31.55
CA GLY A 412 0.08 12.55 31.78
C GLY A 412 0.54 13.31 30.54
N ILE A 413 -0.30 13.39 29.49
CA ILE A 413 -0.08 14.27 28.34
C ILE A 413 -0.28 15.73 28.77
N LEU A 414 -1.28 15.98 29.63
CA LEU A 414 -1.53 17.25 30.29
C LEU A 414 -1.26 17.13 31.79
N ASP A 415 -0.57 18.11 32.36
CA ASP A 415 -0.33 18.19 33.81
C ASP A 415 -1.55 18.75 34.55
N ARG A 416 -2.29 19.63 33.89
CA ARG A 416 -3.48 20.31 34.44
C ARG A 416 -4.48 20.64 33.35
N ARG A 417 -5.75 20.78 33.76
CA ARG A 417 -6.84 21.13 32.85
C ARG A 417 -6.69 22.58 32.36
N PRO A 418 -6.72 22.85 31.04
CA PRO A 418 -6.77 24.21 30.51
C PRO A 418 -8.05 24.96 30.92
N THR A 419 -7.98 26.29 30.95
CA THR A 419 -9.16 27.14 31.13
C THR A 419 -10.09 27.04 29.91
N ALA A 420 -11.38 27.29 30.10
CA ALA A 420 -12.36 27.21 29.02
C ALA A 420 -11.99 28.08 27.80
N SER A 421 -11.44 29.27 28.04
CA SER A 421 -11.00 30.18 26.97
C SER A 421 -9.77 29.71 26.20
N ALA A 422 -8.95 28.82 26.77
CA ALA A 422 -7.71 28.36 26.15
C ALA A 422 -7.94 27.29 25.07
N TYR A 423 -9.09 26.60 25.07
CA TYR A 423 -9.35 25.51 24.13
C TYR A 423 -9.44 25.99 22.68
N GLU A 424 -9.95 27.21 22.46
CA GLU A 424 -10.16 27.80 21.12
C GLU A 424 -8.99 28.69 20.66
N THR A 425 -7.94 28.85 21.48
CA THR A 425 -6.77 29.64 21.06
C THR A 425 -5.95 28.88 20.02
N VAL A 426 -5.32 29.63 19.11
CA VAL A 426 -4.37 29.06 18.14
C VAL A 426 -3.23 28.39 18.89
N LEU A 427 -2.96 27.13 18.54
CA LEU A 427 -1.88 26.35 19.11
C LEU A 427 -0.56 26.69 18.42
N THR A 428 0.45 27.02 19.21
CA THR A 428 1.80 27.28 18.68
C THR A 428 2.54 25.97 18.37
N ARG A 429 3.53 26.02 17.48
CA ARG A 429 4.42 24.90 17.15
C ARG A 429 5.10 24.33 18.38
N GLY A 430 5.58 25.18 19.29
CA GLY A 430 6.16 24.75 20.56
C GLY A 430 5.13 24.10 21.50
N GLY A 431 3.90 24.62 21.55
CA GLY A 431 2.80 24.02 22.28
C GLY A 431 2.46 22.62 21.76
N PHE A 432 2.41 22.46 20.44
CA PHE A 432 2.16 21.16 19.83
C PHE A 432 3.32 20.18 20.06
N ALA A 433 4.57 20.64 19.98
CA ALA A 433 5.75 19.83 20.32
C ALA A 433 5.67 19.29 21.76
N GLN A 434 5.26 20.13 22.71
CA GLN A 434 5.09 19.73 24.10
C GLN A 434 4.04 18.62 24.26
N LEU A 435 2.91 18.73 23.56
CA LEU A 435 1.85 17.72 23.59
C LEU A 435 2.34 16.40 22.97
N LEU A 436 2.93 16.43 21.78
CA LEU A 436 3.42 15.24 21.08
C LEU A 436 4.53 14.53 21.86
N ALA A 437 5.51 15.26 22.40
CA ALA A 437 6.60 14.66 23.16
C ALA A 437 6.10 13.90 24.41
N ARG A 438 4.94 14.30 24.97
CA ARG A 438 4.30 13.61 26.08
C ARG A 438 3.34 12.51 25.65
N SER A 439 2.96 12.44 24.37
CA SER A 439 2.09 11.39 23.85
C SER A 439 2.77 10.02 23.77
N LEU A 440 4.10 9.95 23.82
CA LEU A 440 4.84 8.68 23.71
C LEU A 440 5.97 8.60 24.75
N PRO A 441 6.33 7.39 25.22
CA PRO A 441 7.48 7.19 26.08
C PRO A 441 8.80 7.43 25.33
N GLU A 442 9.89 7.67 26.06
CA GLU A 442 11.21 7.97 25.47
C GLU A 442 11.70 6.85 24.55
N SER A 443 11.47 5.60 24.93
CA SER A 443 11.81 4.41 24.15
C SER A 443 11.15 4.34 22.77
N ALA A 444 10.02 5.03 22.57
CA ALA A 444 9.32 5.11 21.28
C ALA A 444 9.85 6.22 20.36
N LEU A 445 10.54 7.20 20.93
CA LEU A 445 11.12 8.35 20.24
C LEU A 445 12.65 8.23 20.19
N LYS A 446 13.13 7.08 19.70
CA LYS A 446 14.56 6.84 19.47
C LYS A 446 15.14 7.92 18.57
N ALA A 447 16.30 8.44 18.95
CA ALA A 447 17.02 9.42 18.16
C ALA A 447 17.56 8.78 16.88
N ILE A 448 17.34 9.45 15.76
CA ILE A 448 17.95 9.17 14.45
C ILE A 448 18.83 10.33 13.98
N ASN A 449 18.74 11.49 14.65
CA ASN A 449 19.53 12.69 14.39
C ASN A 449 20.33 13.11 15.62
N THR A 450 21.54 13.63 15.40
CA THR A 450 22.31 14.37 16.40
C THR A 450 21.95 15.85 16.29
N VAL A 451 21.40 16.42 17.36
CA VAL A 451 20.99 17.83 17.44
C VAL A 451 21.48 18.43 18.75
N GLU A 452 22.55 19.22 18.69
CA GLU A 452 23.18 19.97 19.76
C GLU A 452 22.54 21.35 19.92
N ARG A 453 22.21 22.02 18.81
CA ARG A 453 21.58 23.35 18.84
C ARG A 453 20.45 23.51 17.83
N ILE A 454 19.41 24.23 18.24
CA ILE A 454 18.34 24.75 17.36
C ILE A 454 18.41 26.28 17.40
N PRO A 455 18.51 26.99 16.26
CA PRO A 455 18.89 28.40 16.20
C PRO A 455 18.08 29.36 17.09
N ASP A 456 16.78 29.12 17.20
CA ASP A 456 15.82 30.01 17.86
C ASP A 456 15.15 29.35 19.09
N VAL A 457 15.75 28.28 19.62
CA VAL A 457 15.27 27.59 20.83
C VAL A 457 16.41 27.54 21.84
N ALA A 458 16.42 28.54 22.73
CA ALA A 458 17.34 28.59 23.86
C ALA A 458 17.14 27.38 24.78
N SER A 459 18.20 26.93 25.44
CA SER A 459 18.19 25.75 26.32
C SER A 459 17.25 25.90 27.53
N ASP A 460 16.97 27.13 27.94
CA ASP A 460 16.05 27.50 29.03
C ASP A 460 14.62 27.78 28.55
N HIS A 461 14.34 27.67 27.23
CA HIS A 461 12.98 27.82 26.71
C HIS A 461 12.08 26.75 27.35
N PRO A 462 10.85 27.09 27.82
CA PRO A 462 10.00 26.16 28.57
C PRO A 462 9.69 24.83 27.87
N GLN A 463 9.75 24.84 26.53
CA GLN A 463 9.46 23.68 25.68
C GLN A 463 10.72 23.07 25.05
N ALA A 464 11.93 23.54 25.40
CA ALA A 464 13.18 23.10 24.78
C ALA A 464 13.31 21.57 24.80
N GLY A 465 13.13 20.93 25.96
CA GLY A 465 13.25 19.47 26.09
C GLY A 465 12.33 18.70 25.12
N ALA A 466 11.08 19.15 24.94
CA ALA A 466 10.16 18.54 24.00
C ALA A 466 10.60 18.75 22.54
N ILE A 467 11.03 19.96 22.19
CA ILE A 467 11.46 20.32 20.84
C ILE A 467 12.71 19.52 20.44
N TYR A 468 13.76 19.53 21.26
CA TYR A 468 14.99 18.78 20.99
C TYR A 468 14.73 17.27 20.87
N ARG A 469 13.84 16.72 21.71
CA ARG A 469 13.47 15.30 21.62
C ARG A 469 12.82 14.96 20.28
N LEU A 470 11.88 15.78 19.81
CA LEU A 470 11.20 15.55 18.53
C LEU A 470 12.11 15.79 17.31
N PHE A 471 13.05 16.73 17.39
CA PHE A 471 14.09 16.95 16.37
C PHE A 471 15.03 15.75 16.25
N ARG A 472 15.54 15.27 17.39
CA ARG A 472 16.41 14.08 17.45
C ARG A 472 15.71 12.83 16.94
N ALA A 473 14.42 12.69 17.23
CA ALA A 473 13.60 11.60 16.69
C ALA A 473 13.20 11.79 15.22
N GLY A 474 13.52 12.90 14.56
CA GLY A 474 13.13 13.16 13.17
C GLY A 474 11.62 13.37 12.96
N VAL A 475 10.87 13.67 14.03
CA VAL A 475 9.43 13.94 13.94
C VAL A 475 9.22 15.37 13.45
N MET A 476 9.84 16.32 14.13
CA MET A 476 9.84 17.74 13.76
C MET A 476 11.15 18.11 13.11
N VAL A 477 11.10 19.06 12.18
CA VAL A 477 12.25 19.62 11.46
C VAL A 477 12.15 21.14 11.43
N GLY A 478 13.26 21.79 11.06
CA GLY A 478 13.30 23.23 10.83
C GLY A 478 12.35 23.67 9.71
N THR A 479 11.96 24.93 9.78
CA THR A 479 11.14 25.61 8.76
C THR A 479 11.97 26.25 7.66
N ASP A 480 13.29 26.13 7.74
CA ASP A 480 14.29 26.57 6.79
C ASP A 480 15.54 25.68 6.89
N ALA A 481 16.47 25.85 5.95
CA ALA A 481 17.71 25.08 5.87
C ALA A 481 18.62 25.26 7.08
N ALA A 482 18.44 26.34 7.88
CA ALA A 482 19.20 26.57 9.09
C ALA A 482 18.67 25.77 10.30
N GLY A 483 17.54 25.08 10.16
CA GLY A 483 16.94 24.32 11.25
C GLY A 483 16.04 25.14 12.18
N THR A 484 15.63 26.35 11.80
CA THR A 484 14.84 27.26 12.66
C THR A 484 13.47 26.67 12.99
N PHE A 485 13.12 26.58 14.28
CA PHE A 485 11.91 25.90 14.74
C PHE A 485 10.66 26.77 14.75
N ARG A 486 10.80 28.05 15.11
CA ARG A 486 9.76 29.06 15.29
C ARG A 486 8.71 28.67 16.33
N PRO A 487 9.07 28.59 17.63
CA PRO A 487 8.21 28.02 18.68
C PRO A 487 6.89 28.77 18.89
N GLN A 488 6.85 30.07 18.57
CA GLN A 488 5.66 30.92 18.74
C GLN A 488 4.74 30.93 17.51
N ASN A 489 5.18 30.42 16.37
CA ASN A 489 4.36 30.39 15.17
C ASN A 489 3.24 29.37 15.31
N ALA A 490 2.13 29.60 14.60
CA ALA A 490 1.09 28.61 14.44
C ALA A 490 1.54 27.46 13.51
N LEU A 491 0.79 26.36 13.56
CA LEU A 491 0.95 25.21 12.68
C LEU A 491 -0.36 24.95 11.94
N THR A 492 -0.27 24.69 10.65
CA THR A 492 -1.40 24.29 9.79
C THR A 492 -1.81 22.84 10.04
N ARG A 493 -3.03 22.49 9.65
CA ARG A 493 -3.54 21.11 9.71
C ARG A 493 -2.77 20.16 8.79
N ALA A 494 -2.31 20.64 7.63
CA ALA A 494 -1.44 19.88 6.74
C ALA A 494 -0.11 19.49 7.42
N GLU A 495 0.57 20.46 8.04
CA GLU A 495 1.77 20.17 8.81
C GLU A 495 1.48 19.23 10.00
N ALA A 496 0.33 19.40 10.66
CA ALA A 496 -0.06 18.51 11.76
C ALA A 496 -0.18 17.05 11.32
N ALA A 497 -0.79 16.80 10.15
CA ALA A 497 -0.95 15.47 9.57
C ALA A 497 0.40 14.77 9.40
N ALA A 498 1.38 15.47 8.83
CA ALA A 498 2.74 14.95 8.67
C ALA A 498 3.37 14.60 10.03
N LEU A 499 3.23 15.48 11.02
CA LEU A 499 3.86 15.30 12.34
C LEU A 499 3.25 14.13 13.12
N VAL A 500 1.92 13.98 13.13
CA VAL A 500 1.27 12.88 13.87
C VAL A 500 1.56 11.53 13.23
N LEU A 501 1.73 11.46 11.91
CA LEU A 501 2.18 10.24 11.23
C LEU A 501 3.60 9.86 11.64
N ARG A 502 4.54 10.80 11.66
CA ARG A 502 5.93 10.53 12.12
C ARG A 502 6.03 10.05 13.56
N MET A 503 5.03 10.41 14.39
CA MET A 503 4.94 9.89 15.75
C MET A 503 4.61 8.39 15.76
N THR A 504 3.62 7.95 14.96
CA THR A 504 3.12 6.58 14.95
C THR A 504 3.84 5.64 13.97
N GLN A 505 4.50 6.19 12.96
CA GLN A 505 5.15 5.48 11.84
C GLN A 505 6.63 5.89 11.76
N PRO A 506 7.54 5.17 12.44
CA PRO A 506 8.96 5.54 12.51
C PRO A 506 9.67 5.67 11.17
N GLU A 507 9.25 4.91 10.16
CA GLU A 507 9.76 4.94 8.78
C GLU A 507 9.52 6.29 8.07
N ARG A 508 8.59 7.12 8.57
CA ARG A 508 8.32 8.46 8.02
C ARG A 508 9.17 9.57 8.63
N ARG A 509 9.97 9.26 9.66
CA ARG A 509 10.80 10.24 10.38
C ARG A 509 11.94 10.71 9.48
N VAL A 510 12.26 12.00 9.58
CA VAL A 510 13.22 12.66 8.72
C VAL A 510 14.63 12.57 9.31
N GLN A 511 15.55 11.98 8.56
CA GLN A 511 16.98 12.07 8.83
C GLN A 511 17.51 13.40 8.27
N LEU A 512 18.16 14.20 9.10
CA LEU A 512 18.69 15.50 8.71
C LEU A 512 19.99 15.31 7.91
N GLU A 513 20.13 16.05 6.81
CA GLU A 513 21.32 15.98 5.93
C GLU A 513 22.60 16.45 6.63
N THR A 514 22.48 17.34 7.62
CA THR A 514 23.61 17.84 8.42
C THR A 514 23.28 17.69 9.90
N GLN A 515 24.24 17.19 10.68
CA GLN A 515 24.14 17.21 12.14
C GLN A 515 24.15 18.65 12.62
N MET A 516 23.23 19.01 13.52
CA MET A 516 23.05 20.39 14.01
C MET A 516 23.47 20.54 15.46
#